data_AF-A0A3D5EM52-F1
#
_entry.id   AF-A0A3D5EM52-F1
#
_cell.length_a   1.000
_cell.length_b   1.000
_cell.length_c   1.000
_cell.angle_alpha   90.00
_cell.angle_beta   90.00
_cell.angle_gamma   90.00
#
_symmetry.space_group_name_H-M   'P 1'
#
loop_
_entity.id
_entity.type
_entity.pdbx_description
1 polymer ?
#
loop_
_entity_poly.entity_id
_entity_poly.type
_entity_poly.pdbx_seq_one_letter_code
_entity_poly.pdbx_strand_id
1 'polypeptide(L)'
;MNKVVSILDDKGVKLKLEIELLESNLEKVEQRIDARVKFYKWVIGAFWGLYLLSVNFQLRFFGTANKLDEVFLRSIFEDFLLVTLFTLLALIAMISYKRASNMLIANIQFACVEQKTRKPIT
;
A
#
# COMPACT_ATOMS: atom_id res chain seq x y z
N MET A 1 13.06 -12.75 -25.44
CA MET A 1 13.88 -13.05 -24.23
C MET A 1 13.42 -12.14 -23.12
N ASN A 2 13.04 -12.67 -21.97
CA ASN A 2 12.38 -11.91 -20.89
C ASN A 2 13.38 -10.89 -20.30
N LYS A 3 13.04 -9.60 -20.25
CA LYS A 3 13.98 -8.52 -19.89
C LYS A 3 14.56 -8.67 -18.47
N VAL A 4 13.81 -9.31 -17.58
CA VAL A 4 14.25 -9.63 -16.21
C VAL A 4 15.27 -10.78 -16.20
N VAL A 5 15.09 -11.79 -17.06
CA VAL A 5 16.04 -12.91 -17.21
C VAL A 5 17.38 -12.42 -17.77
N SER A 6 17.37 -11.49 -18.72
CA SER A 6 18.61 -10.89 -19.21
C SER A 6 19.35 -10.10 -18.13
N ILE A 7 18.65 -9.45 -17.20
CA ILE A 7 19.28 -8.72 -16.07
C ILE A 7 19.92 -9.71 -15.07
N LEU A 8 19.27 -10.84 -14.80
CA LEU A 8 19.80 -11.89 -13.93
C LEU A 8 21.08 -12.50 -14.51
N ASP A 9 21.09 -12.79 -15.81
CA ASP A 9 22.28 -13.31 -16.51
C ASP A 9 23.42 -12.29 -16.54
N ASP A 10 23.12 -11.00 -16.75
CA ASP A 10 24.10 -9.89 -16.79
C ASP A 10 24.70 -9.58 -15.40
N LYS A 11 23.92 -9.78 -14.33
CA LYS A 11 24.35 -9.64 -12.92
C LYS A 11 25.10 -10.86 -12.39
N GLY A 12 25.27 -11.91 -13.18
CA GLY A 12 26.02 -13.10 -12.80
C GLY A 12 25.31 -14.01 -11.79
N VAL A 13 24.01 -13.81 -11.54
CA VAL A 13 23.20 -14.69 -10.67
C VAL A 13 23.05 -16.01 -11.39
N LYS A 14 23.91 -16.98 -11.09
CA LYS A 14 24.02 -18.24 -11.84
C LYS A 14 23.99 -19.47 -10.94
N LEU A 15 24.35 -19.30 -9.66
CA LEU A 15 24.35 -20.39 -8.68
C LEU A 15 22.95 -20.56 -8.07
N LYS A 16 22.51 -21.81 -7.93
CA LYS A 16 21.23 -22.17 -7.32
C LYS A 16 21.02 -21.51 -5.95
N LEU A 17 22.08 -21.43 -5.15
CA LEU A 17 22.12 -20.75 -3.86
C LEU A 17 21.79 -19.25 -3.95
N GLU A 18 22.25 -18.56 -5.00
CA GLU A 18 21.98 -17.13 -5.20
C GLU A 18 20.53 -16.89 -5.59
N ILE A 19 19.95 -17.79 -6.39
CA ILE A 19 18.54 -17.74 -6.78
C ILE A 19 17.63 -18.02 -5.58
N GLU A 20 17.97 -19.02 -4.76
CA GLU A 20 17.23 -19.32 -3.51
C GLU A 20 17.34 -18.18 -2.49
N LEU A 21 18.51 -17.56 -2.36
CA LEU A 21 18.71 -16.39 -1.51
C LEU A 21 17.90 -15.18 -2.00
N LEU A 22 17.80 -14.99 -3.31
CA LEU A 22 16.97 -13.94 -3.92
C LEU A 22 15.48 -14.18 -3.65
N GLU A 23 14.99 -15.40 -3.83
CA GLU A 23 13.61 -15.79 -3.52
C GLU A 23 13.27 -15.56 -2.04
N SER A 24 14.13 -15.98 -1.11
CA SER A 24 13.92 -15.75 0.32
C SER A 24 13.88 -14.25 0.69
N ASN A 25 14.72 -13.44 0.04
CA ASN A 25 14.69 -11.99 0.26
C ASN A 25 13.44 -11.34 -0.34
N LEU A 26 12.96 -11.81 -1.49
CA LEU A 26 11.71 -11.35 -2.08
C LEU A 26 10.51 -11.66 -1.19
N GLU A 27 10.46 -12.85 -0.58
CA GLU A 27 9.42 -13.20 0.39
C GLU A 27 9.42 -12.23 1.60
N LYS A 28 10.59 -11.92 2.15
CA LYS A 28 10.72 -10.93 3.23
C LYS A 28 10.26 -9.53 2.79
N VAL A 29 10.52 -9.16 1.54
CA VAL A 29 10.03 -7.88 0.98
C VAL A 29 8.51 -7.89 0.85
N GLU A 30 7.92 -8.97 0.36
CA GLU A 30 6.47 -9.14 0.27
C GLU A 30 5.80 -9.01 1.65
N GLN A 31 6.32 -9.71 2.66
CA GLN A 31 5.85 -9.63 4.04
C GLN A 31 5.91 -8.20 4.59
N ARG A 32 6.99 -7.45 4.30
CA ARG A 32 7.12 -6.05 4.72
C ARG A 32 6.10 -5.15 4.02
N ILE A 33 5.82 -5.37 2.75
CA ILE A 33 4.82 -4.61 1.99
C ILE A 33 3.43 -4.86 2.57
N ASP A 34 3.10 -6.11 2.88
CA ASP A 34 1.82 -6.46 3.50
C ASP A 34 1.68 -5.88 4.91
N ALA A 35 2.74 -5.90 5.71
CA ALA A 35 2.75 -5.26 7.03
C ALA A 35 2.49 -3.74 6.91
N ARG A 36 3.13 -3.06 5.96
CA ARG A 36 2.92 -1.61 5.71
C ARG A 36 1.49 -1.31 5.27
N VAL A 37 0.92 -2.11 4.37
CA VAL A 37 -0.48 -1.94 3.93
C VAL A 37 -1.44 -2.11 5.10
N LYS A 38 -1.22 -3.12 5.96
CA LYS A 38 -2.03 -3.31 7.19
C LYS A 38 -1.89 -2.13 8.13
N PHE A 39 -0.68 -1.64 8.35
CA PHE A 39 -0.41 -0.46 9.17
C PHE A 39 -1.16 0.77 8.64
N TYR A 40 -1.08 1.07 7.34
CA TYR A 40 -1.78 2.22 6.77
C TYR A 40 -3.30 2.11 6.86
N LYS A 41 -3.89 0.91 6.74
CA LYS A 41 -5.33 0.71 7.01
C LYS A 41 -5.70 1.08 8.44
N TRP A 42 -4.87 0.68 9.42
CA TRP A 42 -5.08 1.05 10.81
C TRP A 42 -4.94 2.55 11.05
N VAL A 43 -3.95 3.20 10.43
CA VAL A 43 -3.78 4.66 10.52
C VAL A 43 -4.99 5.39 9.95
N ILE A 44 -5.48 4.99 8.78
CA ILE A 44 -6.68 5.57 8.16
C ILE A 44 -7.90 5.37 9.09
N GLY A 45 -8.09 4.16 9.63
CA GLY A 45 -9.18 3.89 10.57
C GLY A 45 -9.11 4.75 11.84
N ALA A 46 -7.92 4.87 12.43
CA ALA A 46 -7.70 5.70 13.61
C ALA A 46 -7.94 7.19 13.32
N PHE A 47 -7.46 7.68 12.16
CA PHE A 47 -7.70 9.04 11.69
C PHE A 47 -9.21 9.32 11.55
N TRP A 48 -9.96 8.42 10.93
CA TRP A 48 -11.42 8.55 10.81
C TRP A 48 -12.13 8.53 12.16
N GLY A 49 -11.70 7.66 13.08
CA GLY A 49 -12.22 7.63 14.45
C GLY A 49 -12.02 8.97 15.16
N LEU A 50 -10.82 9.53 15.09
CA LEU A 50 -10.50 10.83 15.68
C LEU A 50 -11.27 11.98 15.01
N TYR A 51 -11.36 11.95 13.68
CA TYR A 51 -12.09 12.95 12.89
C TYR A 51 -13.58 12.98 13.27
N LEU A 52 -14.26 11.82 13.26
CA LEU A 52 -15.68 11.73 13.62
C LEU A 52 -15.94 12.13 15.07
N LEU A 53 -15.03 11.76 15.99
CA LEU A 53 -15.11 12.19 17.38
C LEU A 53 -15.00 13.71 17.51
N SER A 54 -14.09 14.33 16.75
CA SER A 54 -13.93 15.78 16.72
C SER A 54 -15.16 16.48 16.15
N VAL A 55 -15.71 15.99 15.03
CA VAL A 55 -16.96 16.49 14.44
C VAL A 55 -18.12 16.37 15.43
N ASN A 56 -18.26 15.23 16.11
CA ASN A 56 -19.30 15.02 17.11
C ASN A 56 -19.17 16.02 18.28
N PHE A 57 -17.95 16.24 18.77
CA PHE A 57 -17.68 17.22 19.83
C PHE A 57 -18.05 18.64 19.40
N GLN A 58 -17.65 19.06 18.19
CA GLN A 58 -18.00 20.36 17.65
C GLN A 58 -19.52 20.53 17.53
N LEU A 59 -20.23 19.58 16.91
CA LEU A 59 -21.68 19.64 16.77
C LEU A 59 -22.39 19.76 18.12
N ARG A 60 -21.94 18.99 19.13
CA ARG A 60 -22.52 19.04 20.48
C ARG A 60 -22.24 20.36 21.18
N PHE A 61 -21.00 20.85 21.10
CA PHE A 61 -20.57 22.07 21.77
C PHE A 61 -21.25 23.31 21.16
N PHE A 62 -21.20 23.46 19.83
CA PHE A 62 -21.83 24.57 19.13
C PHE A 62 -23.36 24.48 19.10
N GLY A 63 -23.93 23.27 19.11
CA GLY A 63 -25.36 23.05 19.29
C GLY A 63 -25.89 23.51 20.64
N THR A 64 -25.15 23.25 21.72
CA THR A 64 -25.50 23.74 23.06
C THR A 64 -25.41 25.27 23.15
N ALA A 65 -24.54 25.89 22.35
CA ALA A 65 -24.36 27.34 22.31
C ALA A 65 -25.37 28.09 21.39
N ASN A 66 -26.33 27.40 20.76
CA ASN A 66 -27.20 27.94 19.69
C ASN A 66 -26.42 28.64 18.55
N LYS A 67 -25.20 28.16 18.27
CA LYS A 67 -24.32 28.67 17.20
C LYS A 67 -24.28 27.77 15.97
N LEU A 68 -25.25 26.87 15.83
CA LEU A 68 -25.42 26.06 14.62
C LEU A 68 -26.18 26.89 13.59
N ASP A 69 -25.46 27.61 12.74
CA ASP A 69 -26.00 28.27 11.57
C ASP A 69 -25.74 27.45 10.28
N GLU A 70 -26.39 27.86 9.19
CA GLU A 70 -26.23 27.19 7.90
C GLU A 70 -24.78 27.26 7.38
N VAL A 71 -24.07 28.35 7.71
CA VAL A 71 -22.67 28.56 7.31
C VAL A 71 -21.77 27.51 7.96
N PHE A 72 -21.93 27.29 9.26
CA PHE A 72 -21.17 26.28 10.00
C PHE A 72 -21.46 24.86 9.50
N LEU A 73 -22.75 24.51 9.31
CA LEU A 73 -23.13 23.19 8.80
C LEU A 73 -22.57 22.93 7.40
N ARG A 74 -22.60 23.94 6.53
CA ARG A 74 -22.02 23.86 5.19
C ARG A 74 -20.50 23.69 5.25
N SER A 75 -19.81 24.40 6.13
CA SER A 75 -18.36 24.25 6.33
C SER A 75 -18.00 22.82 6.74
N ILE A 76 -18.69 22.25 7.74
CA ILE A 76 -18.45 20.87 8.17
C ILE A 76 -18.69 19.88 7.02
N PHE A 77 -19.71 20.12 6.20
CA PHE A 77 -20.02 19.25 5.07
C PHE A 77 -18.96 19.34 3.97
N GLU A 78 -18.49 20.55 3.64
CA GLU A 78 -17.40 20.77 2.67
C GLU A 78 -16.10 20.11 3.16
N ASP A 79 -15.76 20.27 4.45
CA ASP A 79 -14.61 19.60 5.07
C ASP A 79 -14.73 18.08 5.02
N PHE A 80 -15.92 17.54 5.32
CA PHE A 80 -16.20 16.12 5.24
C PHE A 80 -15.97 15.57 3.82
N LEU A 81 -16.45 16.28 2.79
CA LEU A 81 -16.23 15.89 1.39
C LEU A 81 -14.75 15.90 1.03
N LEU A 82 -14.02 16.93 1.47
CA LEU A 82 -12.60 17.06 1.22
C LEU A 82 -11.79 15.94 1.89
N VAL A 83 -12.04 15.66 3.17
CA VAL A 83 -11.41 14.56 3.92
C VAL A 83 -11.74 13.20 3.30
N THR A 84 -12.97 13.02 2.82
CA THR A 84 -13.39 11.81 2.11
C THR A 84 -12.61 11.64 0.80
N LEU A 85 -12.48 12.70 0.00
CA LEU A 85 -11.75 12.68 -1.26
C LEU A 85 -10.26 12.32 -1.03
N PHE A 86 -9.60 12.97 -0.06
CA PHE A 86 -8.21 12.66 0.28
C PHE A 86 -8.04 11.22 0.78
N THR A 87 -8.99 10.73 1.59
CA THR A 87 -8.99 9.32 2.02
C THR A 87 -9.09 8.38 0.83
N LEU A 88 -10.00 8.65 -0.12
CA LEU A 88 -10.17 7.82 -1.31
C LEU A 88 -8.89 7.79 -2.15
N LEU A 89 -8.26 8.94 -2.37
CA LEU A 89 -6.98 9.02 -3.08
C LEU A 89 -5.88 8.23 -2.37
N ALA A 90 -5.79 8.33 -1.03
CA ALA A 90 -4.84 7.56 -0.25
C ALA A 90 -5.08 6.04 -0.35
N LEU A 91 -6.35 5.61 -0.30
CA LEU A 91 -6.73 4.20 -0.48
C LEU A 91 -6.37 3.69 -1.88
N ILE A 92 -6.65 4.46 -2.93
CA ILE A 92 -6.30 4.12 -4.31
C ILE A 92 -4.77 4.02 -4.46
N ALA A 93 -4.02 4.98 -3.94
CA ALA A 93 -2.56 4.97 -3.98
C ALA A 93 -1.99 3.73 -3.26
N MET A 94 -2.51 3.40 -2.08
CA MET A 94 -2.10 2.22 -1.31
C MET A 94 -2.41 0.90 -2.06
N ILE A 95 -3.61 0.76 -2.62
CA ILE A 95 -4.01 -0.43 -3.38
C ILE A 95 -3.13 -0.57 -4.63
N SER A 96 -2.89 0.53 -5.34
CA SER A 96 -2.06 0.58 -6.53
C SER A 96 -0.62 0.20 -6.20
N TYR A 97 -0.07 0.72 -5.11
CA TYR A 97 1.26 0.37 -4.61
C TYR A 97 1.38 -1.12 -4.30
N LYS A 98 0.42 -1.70 -3.57
CA LYS A 98 0.40 -3.14 -3.26
C LYS A 98 0.34 -3.96 -4.55
N ARG A 99 -0.55 -3.61 -5.46
CA ARG A 99 -0.75 -4.33 -6.73
C ARG A 99 0.51 -4.29 -7.60
N ALA A 100 1.11 -3.10 -7.77
CA ALA A 100 2.34 -2.93 -8.54
C ALA A 100 3.50 -3.74 -7.94
N SER A 101 3.63 -3.72 -6.62
CA SER A 101 4.66 -4.49 -5.92
C SER A 101 4.50 -5.99 -6.09
N ASN A 102 3.28 -6.52 -5.91
CA ASN A 102 3.00 -7.94 -6.09
C ASN A 102 3.27 -8.40 -7.53
N MET A 103 2.90 -7.58 -8.53
CA MET A 103 3.18 -7.89 -9.93
C MET A 103 4.69 -7.93 -10.22
N LEU A 104 5.45 -6.99 -9.64
CA LEU A 104 6.91 -6.95 -9.80
C LEU A 104 7.58 -8.15 -9.13
N ILE A 105 7.18 -8.50 -7.91
CA ILE A 105 7.69 -9.69 -7.19
C ILE A 105 7.39 -10.96 -7.98
N ALA A 106 6.16 -11.13 -8.46
CA ALA A 106 5.77 -12.29 -9.27
C ALA A 106 6.62 -12.40 -10.54
N ASN A 107 6.83 -11.29 -11.26
CA ASN A 107 7.67 -11.29 -12.47
C ASN A 107 9.12 -11.70 -12.18
N ILE A 108 9.68 -11.30 -11.04
CA ILE A 108 11.04 -11.72 -10.64
C ILE A 108 11.06 -13.19 -10.25
N GLN A 109 10.07 -13.69 -9.49
CA GLN A 109 9.96 -15.11 -9.15
C GLN A 109 9.83 -15.98 -10.40
N PHE A 110 9.02 -15.58 -11.39
CA PHE A 110 8.94 -16.27 -12.68
C PHE A 110 10.30 -16.32 -13.39
N ALA A 111 11.05 -15.21 -13.38
CA ALA A 111 12.38 -15.16 -13.98
C ALA A 111 13.38 -16.08 -13.26
N CYS A 112 13.32 -16.17 -11.92
CA CYS A 112 14.12 -17.12 -11.13
C CYS A 112 13.84 -18.58 -11.51
N VAL A 113 12.57 -18.95 -11.63
CA VAL A 113 12.15 -20.30 -12.05
C VAL A 113 12.56 -20.60 -13.49
N GLU A 114 12.41 -19.64 -14.40
CA GLU A 114 12.85 -19.75 -15.79
C GLU A 114 14.37 -19.93 -15.89
N GLN A 115 15.15 -19.26 -15.04
CA GLN A 115 16.60 -19.40 -15.02
C GLN A 115 17.05 -20.76 -14.46
N LYS A 116 16.39 -21.25 -13.40
CA LYS A 116 16.61 -22.60 -12.83
C LYS A 116 16.34 -23.70 -13.86
N THR A 117 15.33 -23.55 -14.71
CA THR A 117 14.97 -24.54 -15.74
C THR A 117 15.88 -24.49 -16.97
N ARG A 118 16.40 -23.32 -17.36
CA ARG A 118 17.32 -23.14 -18.50
C ARG A 118 18.74 -23.66 -18.27
N LYS A 119 19.20 -23.69 -17.01
CA LYS A 119 20.49 -24.28 -16.63
C LYS A 119 20.23 -25.47 -15.70
N PRO A 120 19.81 -26.62 -16.24
CA PRO A 120 19.67 -27.82 -15.43
C PRO A 120 21.06 -28.23 -14.95
N ILE A 121 21.21 -28.18 -13.62
CA ILE A 121 22.22 -28.81 -12.76
C ILE A 121 23.31 -29.56 -13.54
N THR A 122 24.53 -29.02 -13.51
CA THR A 122 25.75 -29.82 -13.41
C THR A 122 26.39 -29.51 -12.07
#